data_AF-A0AAJ1Z497-F1
#
_entry.id   AF-A0AAJ1Z497-F1
#
_cell.length_a   1.000
_cell.length_b   1.000
_cell.length_c   1.000
_cell.angle_alpha   90.00
_cell.angle_beta   90.00
_cell.angle_gamma   90.00
#
_symmetry.space_group_name_H-M   'P 1'
#
loop_
_entity.id
_entity.type
_entity.pdbx_description
1 polymer ?
#
loop_
_entity_poly.entity_id
_entity_poly.type
_entity_poly.pdbx_seq_one_letter_code
_entity_poly.pdbx_strand_id
1 'polypeptide(L)'
;MSGYGTYNQPPGTWSDDTSLTLCLIENLIKEESISILMDKFIKYKKEGHWTQLGKMFDIGRTTNDAIIRFEEGYSPEKCGGKAEFDNGNGAIMRIAPLAFILLYNEFDFVKEVEMIKRYTEITHAHPRVIVGSIHAPFLE
;
A
#
# COMPACT_ATOMS: atom_id res chain seq x y z
N MET A 1 -10.98 4.94 17.19
CA MET A 1 -9.79 4.39 17.88
C MET A 1 -9.67 5.00 19.26
N SER A 2 -9.72 4.19 20.31
CA SER A 2 -9.30 4.61 21.65
C SER A 2 -7.80 4.85 21.61
N GLY A 3 -7.32 6.02 22.06
CA GLY A 3 -5.88 6.32 22.08
C GLY A 3 -5.11 5.42 23.07
N TYR A 4 -3.79 5.55 23.06
CA TYR A 4 -2.83 4.97 24.02
C TYR A 4 -2.67 3.44 23.97
N GLY A 5 -2.97 2.81 22.83
CA GLY A 5 -2.70 1.38 22.57
C GLY A 5 -1.20 1.04 22.40
N THR A 6 -0.88 0.02 21.59
CA THR A 6 0.49 -0.53 21.40
C THR A 6 1.58 0.52 21.19
N TYR A 7 1.29 1.59 20.43
CA TYR A 7 2.25 2.64 20.09
C TYR A 7 2.10 3.93 20.91
N ASN A 8 1.27 3.90 21.96
CA ASN A 8 1.02 5.03 22.86
C ASN A 8 0.65 6.35 22.13
N GLN A 9 -0.11 6.25 21.05
CA GLN A 9 -0.51 7.40 20.24
C GLN A 9 -1.80 8.05 20.78
N PRO A 10 -1.96 9.38 20.65
CA PRO A 10 -3.18 10.05 21.09
C PRO A 10 -4.42 9.58 20.29
N PRO A 11 -5.64 9.76 20.83
CA PRO A 11 -6.87 9.47 20.09
C PRO A 11 -6.90 10.24 18.76
N GLY A 12 -7.30 9.55 17.68
CA GLY A 12 -7.36 10.13 16.33
C GLY A 12 -6.10 9.92 15.50
N THR A 13 -5.02 9.35 16.06
CA THR A 13 -3.85 8.94 15.27
C THR A 13 -4.13 7.69 14.44
N TRP A 14 -3.66 7.67 13.19
CA TRP A 14 -3.79 6.60 12.20
C TRP A 14 -2.41 6.03 11.89
N SER A 15 -2.36 4.74 11.57
CA SER A 15 -1.14 3.94 11.35
C SER A 15 -0.67 3.96 9.90
N ASP A 16 0.12 2.96 9.52
CA ASP A 16 0.56 2.70 8.16
C ASP A 16 -0.59 2.45 7.18
N ASP A 17 -1.71 1.82 7.60
CA ASP A 17 -2.89 1.60 6.76
C ASP A 17 -3.32 2.90 6.06
N THR A 18 -3.58 3.96 6.84
CA THR A 18 -4.04 5.25 6.31
C THR A 18 -2.91 6.00 5.64
N SER A 19 -1.70 6.00 6.21
CA SER A 19 -0.58 6.75 5.65
C SER A 19 -0.17 6.24 4.27
N LEU A 20 -0.12 4.92 4.07
CA LEU A 20 0.18 4.29 2.78
C LEU A 20 -0.99 4.44 1.79
N THR A 21 -2.23 4.47 2.29
CA THR A 21 -3.42 4.80 1.48
C THR A 21 -3.35 6.23 0.95
N LEU A 22 -2.95 7.20 1.79
CA LEU A 22 -2.78 8.60 1.39
C LEU A 22 -1.64 8.76 0.36
N CYS A 23 -0.54 8.03 0.53
CA CYS A 23 0.53 7.96 -0.49
C CYS A 23 -0.01 7.46 -1.84
N LEU A 24 -0.87 6.43 -1.83
CA LEU A 24 -1.51 5.93 -3.04
C LEU A 24 -2.43 6.99 -3.65
N ILE A 25 -3.34 7.58 -2.87
CA ILE A 25 -4.26 8.63 -3.34
C ILE A 25 -3.48 9.79 -3.98
N GLU A 26 -2.44 10.29 -3.31
CA GLU A 26 -1.59 11.35 -3.86
C GLU A 26 -0.99 10.95 -5.20
N ASN A 27 -0.52 9.71 -5.34
CA ASN A 27 0.04 9.19 -6.59
C ASN A 27 -0.99 9.09 -7.71
N LEU A 28 -2.20 8.64 -7.39
CA LEU A 28 -3.28 8.50 -8.36
C LEU A 28 -3.76 9.88 -8.86
N ILE A 29 -3.96 10.85 -7.96
CA ILE A 29 -4.39 12.21 -8.32
C ILE A 29 -3.36 12.90 -9.23
N LYS A 30 -2.07 12.65 -9.01
CA LYS A 30 -0.99 13.23 -9.81
C LYS A 30 -0.67 12.42 -11.08
N GLU A 31 -1.35 11.29 -11.28
CA GLU A 31 -1.12 10.36 -12.40
C GLU A 31 0.37 9.92 -12.51
N GLU A 32 1.01 9.74 -11.36
CA GLU A 32 2.44 9.45 -11.29
C GLU A 32 2.74 7.94 -11.43
N SER A 33 3.96 7.61 -11.84
CA SER A 33 4.38 6.22 -12.00
C SER A 33 4.45 5.47 -10.68
N ILE A 34 4.44 4.13 -10.76
CA ILE A 34 4.59 3.26 -9.57
C ILE A 34 5.92 3.48 -8.85
N SER A 35 7.00 3.81 -9.56
CA SER A 35 8.28 4.13 -8.92
C SER A 35 8.14 5.35 -8.00
N ILE A 36 7.37 6.37 -8.42
CA ILE A 36 7.09 7.54 -7.59
C ILE A 36 6.23 7.18 -6.37
N LEU A 37 5.32 6.21 -6.50
CA LEU A 37 4.59 5.67 -5.35
C LEU A 37 5.56 5.00 -4.35
N MET A 38 6.53 4.21 -4.83
CA MET A 38 7.54 3.60 -3.97
C MET A 38 8.43 4.66 -3.29
N ASP A 39 8.76 5.75 -4.00
CA ASP A 39 9.47 6.89 -3.39
C ASP A 39 8.65 7.54 -2.25
N LYS A 40 7.32 7.63 -2.39
CA LYS A 40 6.45 8.10 -1.31
C LYS A 40 6.43 7.14 -0.12
N PHE A 41 6.49 5.83 -0.35
CA PHE A 41 6.64 4.86 0.74
C PHE A 41 7.99 4.99 1.44
N ILE A 42 9.07 5.32 0.72
CA ILE A 42 10.35 5.69 1.33
C ILE A 42 10.20 6.95 2.20
N LYS A 43 9.53 7.99 1.69
CA LYS A 43 9.27 9.23 2.47
C LYS A 43 8.41 8.96 3.70
N TYR A 44 7.41 8.09 3.60
CA TYR A 44 6.65 7.63 4.75
C TYR A 44 7.58 7.00 5.81
N LYS A 45 8.40 6.03 5.40
CA LYS A 45 9.32 5.31 6.29
C LYS A 45 10.38 6.22 6.92
N LYS A 46 10.98 7.14 6.16
CA LYS A 46 12.12 7.96 6.61
C LYS A 46 11.73 9.29 7.24
N GLU A 47 10.68 9.92 6.74
CA GLU A 47 10.30 11.30 7.06
C GLU A 47 8.92 11.39 7.71
N GLY A 48 8.19 10.27 7.85
CA GLY A 48 6.83 10.29 8.38
C GLY A 48 5.83 10.98 7.46
N HIS A 49 6.08 10.99 6.15
CA HIS A 49 5.15 11.55 5.15
C HIS A 49 3.73 10.98 5.32
N TRP A 50 2.70 11.82 5.29
CA TRP A 50 1.29 11.42 5.58
C TRP A 50 0.99 10.82 6.96
N THR A 51 1.90 10.97 7.93
CA THR A 51 1.59 10.76 9.36
C THR A 51 1.12 12.06 10.01
N GLN A 52 0.35 11.97 11.10
CA GLN A 52 -0.14 13.16 11.81
C GLN A 52 0.96 13.98 12.47
N LEU A 53 1.99 13.30 12.98
CA LEU A 53 3.02 13.91 13.82
C LEU A 53 4.36 14.03 13.09
N GLY A 54 4.39 13.82 11.77
CA GLY A 54 5.61 13.85 10.96
C GLY A 54 6.62 12.76 11.37
N LYS A 55 6.16 11.66 11.96
CA LYS A 55 6.99 10.55 12.39
C LYS A 55 6.25 9.23 12.20
N MET A 56 6.88 8.32 11.46
CA MET A 56 6.41 6.94 11.34
C MET A 56 6.59 6.20 12.66
N PHE A 57 5.56 5.45 13.06
CA PHE A 57 5.55 4.64 14.28
C PHE A 57 5.13 3.19 14.06
N ASP A 58 4.62 2.85 12.88
CA ASP A 58 4.18 1.51 12.51
C ASP A 58 4.56 1.23 11.05
N ILE A 59 4.91 -0.01 10.73
CA ILE A 59 5.09 -0.46 9.35
C ILE A 59 5.17 -1.99 9.33
N GLY A 60 4.32 -2.63 8.53
CA GLY A 60 4.39 -4.08 8.33
C GLY A 60 5.75 -4.55 7.77
N ARG A 61 6.26 -5.69 8.27
CA ARG A 61 7.55 -6.28 7.85
C ARG A 61 7.69 -6.40 6.33
N THR A 62 6.71 -7.01 5.67
CA THR A 62 6.73 -7.25 4.22
C THR A 62 6.77 -5.95 3.42
N THR A 63 6.04 -4.91 3.88
CA THR A 63 6.10 -3.57 3.29
C THR A 63 7.49 -2.95 3.47
N ASN A 64 8.05 -3.02 4.68
CA ASN A 64 9.40 -2.53 4.94
C ASN A 64 10.46 -3.22 4.08
N ASP A 65 10.40 -4.54 3.95
CA ASP A 65 11.34 -5.33 3.14
C ASP A 65 11.23 -4.97 1.65
N ALA A 66 10.01 -4.75 1.15
CA ALA A 66 9.80 -4.30 -0.22
C ALA A 66 10.37 -2.89 -0.47
N ILE A 67 10.22 -1.97 0.50
CA ILE A 67 10.86 -0.66 0.44
C ILE A 67 12.39 -0.81 0.40
N ILE A 68 12.97 -1.66 1.26
CA ILE A 68 14.42 -1.90 1.26
C ILE A 68 14.90 -2.41 -0.10
N ARG A 69 14.23 -3.39 -0.70
CA ARG A 69 14.57 -3.87 -2.05
C ARG A 69 14.52 -2.75 -3.09
N PHE A 70 13.52 -1.87 -3.00
CA PHE A 70 13.44 -0.74 -3.91
C PHE A 70 14.60 0.26 -3.70
N GLU A 71 14.96 0.53 -2.44
CA GLU A 71 16.14 1.35 -2.09
C GLU A 71 17.47 0.73 -2.60
N GLU A 72 17.55 -0.59 -2.70
CA GLU A 72 18.67 -1.34 -3.26
C GLU A 72 18.71 -1.32 -4.82
N GLY A 73 17.72 -0.71 -5.47
CA GLY A 73 17.68 -0.51 -6.93
C GLY A 73 16.89 -1.56 -7.70
N TYR A 74 16.10 -2.41 -7.03
CA TYR A 74 15.17 -3.31 -7.72
C TYR A 74 14.03 -2.52 -8.36
N SER A 75 13.51 -3.01 -9.50
CA SER A 75 12.29 -2.44 -10.06
C SER A 75 11.09 -2.72 -9.14
N PRO A 76 10.06 -1.86 -9.10
CA PRO A 76 8.91 -2.03 -8.20
C PRO A 76 8.26 -3.42 -8.29
N GLU A 77 8.16 -3.99 -9.49
CA GLU A 77 7.57 -5.30 -9.77
C GLU A 77 8.36 -6.48 -9.16
N LYS A 78 9.62 -6.24 -8.78
CA LYS A 78 10.51 -7.22 -8.13
C LYS A 78 10.62 -7.02 -6.62
N CYS A 79 9.97 -5.98 -6.06
CA CYS A 79 10.09 -5.65 -4.65
C CYS A 79 9.16 -6.47 -3.76
N GLY A 80 8.05 -6.98 -4.28
CA GLY A 80 7.06 -7.70 -3.49
C GLY A 80 7.55 -9.01 -2.87
N GLY A 81 7.23 -9.22 -1.60
CA GLY A 81 7.45 -10.48 -0.92
C GLY A 81 6.66 -11.64 -1.54
N LYS A 82 7.29 -12.80 -1.68
CA LYS A 82 6.70 -14.01 -2.32
C LYS A 82 6.73 -15.23 -1.40
N ALA A 83 7.38 -15.13 -0.24
CA ALA A 83 7.51 -16.25 0.69
C ALA A 83 6.18 -16.52 1.40
N GLU A 84 6.05 -17.72 1.98
CA GLU A 84 4.83 -18.15 2.69
C GLU A 84 4.39 -17.16 3.78
N PHE A 85 5.36 -16.53 4.46
CA PHE A 85 5.11 -15.55 5.52
C PHE A 85 4.93 -14.11 5.02
N ASP A 86 4.96 -13.86 3.71
CA ASP A 86 4.73 -12.54 3.10
C ASP A 86 3.25 -12.34 2.74
N ASN A 87 2.36 -13.09 3.40
CA ASN A 87 0.93 -13.15 3.13
C ASN A 87 0.07 -12.25 4.05
N GLY A 88 0.68 -11.22 4.62
CA GLY A 88 0.00 -10.23 5.46
C GLY A 88 -0.94 -9.30 4.69
N ASN A 89 -1.69 -8.48 5.43
CA ASN A 89 -2.71 -7.56 4.92
C ASN A 89 -2.15 -6.22 4.37
N GLY A 90 -0.84 -6.00 4.40
CA GLY A 90 -0.22 -4.69 4.15
C GLY A 90 -0.49 -4.08 2.77
N ALA A 91 -0.77 -4.91 1.76
CA ALA A 91 -1.24 -4.40 0.46
C ALA A 91 -2.77 -4.18 0.41
N ILE A 92 -3.55 -5.09 1.00
CA ILE A 92 -5.02 -5.04 1.00
C ILE A 92 -5.51 -3.77 1.71
N MET A 93 -4.91 -3.43 2.85
CA MET A 93 -5.33 -2.27 3.67
C MET A 93 -5.24 -0.92 2.96
N ARG A 94 -4.49 -0.84 1.86
CA ARG A 94 -4.26 0.41 1.10
C ARG A 94 -4.83 0.41 -0.32
N ILE A 95 -5.51 -0.65 -0.75
CA ILE A 95 -5.90 -0.82 -2.17
C ILE A 95 -7.24 -0.16 -2.52
N ALA A 96 -8.06 0.17 -1.51
CA ALA A 96 -9.40 0.74 -1.68
C ALA A 96 -9.47 1.96 -2.63
N PRO A 97 -8.50 2.90 -2.65
CA PRO A 97 -8.53 4.03 -3.58
C PRO A 97 -8.58 3.64 -5.06
N LEU A 98 -8.10 2.44 -5.43
CA LEU A 98 -8.18 1.99 -6.82
C LEU A 98 -9.63 1.82 -7.28
N ALA A 99 -10.55 1.43 -6.39
CA ALA A 99 -11.96 1.23 -6.73
C ALA A 99 -12.58 2.46 -7.42
N PHE A 100 -12.21 3.67 -6.99
CA PHE A 100 -12.70 4.91 -7.59
C PHE A 100 -12.22 5.12 -9.03
N ILE A 101 -11.05 4.56 -9.40
CA ILE A 101 -10.56 4.58 -10.79
C ILE A 101 -11.29 3.54 -11.63
N LEU A 102 -11.52 2.35 -11.07
CA LEU A 102 -12.20 1.26 -11.76
C LEU A 102 -13.66 1.65 -12.08
N LEU A 103 -14.35 2.29 -11.14
CA LEU A 103 -15.73 2.75 -11.31
C LEU A 103 -15.90 3.92 -12.29
N TYR A 104 -14.84 4.64 -12.64
CA TYR A 104 -14.93 5.80 -13.53
C TYR A 104 -15.02 5.40 -15.02
N ASN A 105 -14.49 4.24 -15.39
CA ASN A 105 -14.44 3.76 -16.77
C ASN A 105 -15.45 2.63 -17.02
N GLU A 106 -15.63 2.25 -18.28
CA GLU A 106 -16.33 1.00 -18.61
C GLU A 106 -15.60 -0.18 -17.97
N PHE A 107 -16.37 -0.99 -17.23
CA PHE A 107 -15.82 -2.11 -16.47
C PHE A 107 -15.18 -3.15 -17.39
N ASP A 108 -13.91 -3.46 -17.12
CA ASP A 108 -13.15 -4.49 -17.83
C ASP A 108 -12.40 -5.33 -16.79
N PHE A 109 -13.00 -6.46 -16.44
CA PHE A 109 -12.48 -7.35 -15.40
C PHE A 109 -10.99 -7.69 -15.56
N VAL A 110 -10.52 -7.89 -16.79
CA VAL A 110 -9.12 -8.27 -17.02
C VAL A 110 -8.19 -7.09 -16.70
N LYS A 111 -8.51 -5.89 -17.21
CA LYS A 111 -7.72 -4.69 -16.96
C LYS A 111 -7.72 -4.30 -15.48
N GLU A 112 -8.87 -4.44 -14.82
CA GLU A 112 -9.01 -4.07 -13.41
C GLU A 112 -8.23 -5.01 -12.50
N VAL A 113 -8.32 -6.33 -12.73
CA VAL A 113 -7.51 -7.32 -12.02
C VAL A 113 -6.03 -7.07 -12.23
N GLU A 114 -5.61 -6.75 -13.45
CA GLU A 114 -4.20 -6.45 -13.76
C GLU A 114 -3.72 -5.20 -13.01
N MET A 115 -4.54 -4.14 -12.96
CA MET A 115 -4.23 -2.93 -12.21
C MET A 115 -4.10 -3.20 -10.71
N ILE A 116 -5.09 -3.86 -10.09
CA ILE A 116 -5.07 -4.19 -8.67
C ILE A 116 -3.83 -5.04 -8.34
N LYS A 117 -3.59 -6.08 -9.14
CA LYS A 117 -2.43 -6.95 -9.00
C LYS A 117 -1.13 -6.14 -9.03
N ARG A 118 -0.97 -5.25 -10.02
CA ARG A 118 0.22 -4.42 -10.18
C ARG A 118 0.51 -3.57 -8.94
N TYR A 119 -0.51 -2.94 -8.34
CA TYR A 119 -0.34 -2.14 -7.11
C TYR A 119 -0.16 -2.97 -5.83
N THR A 120 -0.60 -4.22 -5.85
CA THR A 120 -0.42 -5.16 -4.74
C THR A 120 1.02 -5.69 -4.72
N GLU A 121 1.51 -6.13 -5.88
CA GLU A 121 2.79 -6.81 -6.07
C GLU A 121 4.02 -5.95 -5.74
N ILE A 122 3.91 -4.62 -5.71
CA ILE A 122 5.04 -3.76 -5.31
C ILE A 122 5.49 -3.96 -3.87
N THR A 123 4.63 -4.56 -3.03
CA THR A 123 4.94 -4.90 -1.63
C THR A 123 4.65 -6.36 -1.32
N HIS A 124 3.55 -6.91 -1.83
CA HIS A 124 3.10 -8.26 -1.52
C HIS A 124 2.79 -8.99 -2.84
N ALA A 125 3.72 -9.81 -3.30
CA ALA A 125 3.57 -10.63 -4.50
C ALA A 125 3.14 -12.08 -4.17
N HIS A 126 2.70 -12.33 -2.94
CA HIS A 126 2.18 -13.63 -2.54
C HIS A 126 0.77 -13.86 -3.10
N PRO A 127 0.46 -15.02 -3.72
CA PRO A 127 -0.82 -15.27 -4.40
C PRO A 127 -2.07 -15.02 -3.54
N ARG A 128 -2.02 -15.38 -2.24
CA ARG A 128 -3.15 -15.14 -1.31
C ARG A 128 -3.48 -13.65 -1.17
N VAL A 129 -2.47 -12.79 -1.13
CA VAL A 129 -2.66 -11.34 -0.97
C VAL A 129 -3.17 -10.74 -2.26
N ILE A 130 -2.69 -11.21 -3.41
CA ILE A 130 -3.18 -10.79 -4.73
C ILE A 130 -4.67 -11.11 -4.86
N VAL A 131 -5.07 -12.36 -4.58
CA VAL A 131 -6.49 -12.76 -4.61
C VAL A 131 -7.32 -11.93 -3.62
N GLY A 132 -6.85 -11.77 -2.38
CA GLY A 132 -7.55 -10.94 -1.39
C GLY A 132 -7.70 -9.48 -1.82
N SER A 133 -6.68 -8.92 -2.48
CA SER A 133 -6.70 -7.53 -2.97
C SER A 133 -7.62 -7.36 -4.16
N ILE A 134 -7.78 -8.38 -5.02
CA ILE A 134 -8.74 -8.36 -6.13
C ILE A 134 -10.17 -8.29 -5.59
N HIS A 135 -10.49 -9.04 -4.54
CA HIS A 135 -11.86 -9.04 -3.99
C HIS A 135 -12.20 -7.74 -3.25
N ALA A 136 -11.24 -7.11 -2.56
CA ALA A 136 -11.52 -6.00 -1.65
C ALA A 136 -12.25 -4.79 -2.28
N PRO A 137 -11.89 -4.32 -3.50
CA PRO A 137 -12.62 -3.26 -4.20
C PRO A 137 -14.06 -3.57 -4.60
N PHE A 138 -14.47 -4.85 -4.64
CA PHE A 138 -15.79 -5.30 -5.10
C PHE A 138 -16.70 -5.79 -3.97
N LEU A 139 -16.30 -5.62 -2.71
CA LEU A 139 -17.14 -5.95 -1.55
C LEU A 139 -18.07 -4.77 -1.26
N GLU A 140 -19.33 -4.90 -1.68
CA GLU A 140 -20.48 -4.13 -1.19
C GLU A 140 -21.10 -4.78 0.06
#